data_AF-A0A511UXS4-F1
#
_entry.id   AF-A0A511UXS4-F1
#
_cell.length_a   1.000
_cell.length_b   1.000
_cell.length_c   1.000
_cell.angle_alpha   90.00
_cell.angle_beta   90.00
_cell.angle_gamma   90.00
#
_symmetry.space_group_name_H-M   'P 1'
#
loop_
_entity.id
_entity.type
_entity.pdbx_description
1 polymer ?
#
loop_
_entity_poly.entity_id
_entity_poly.type
_entity_poly.pdbx_seq_one_letter_code
_entity_poly.pdbx_strand_id
1 'polypeptide(L)'
;MISHHYNALKTIKKEFKHVTWYIKGEIISPQKQPNSRFNRILIDSYLKRFDHHMKRIVVRDKCIKYVRYRTEFVIGIQGPKKKAKKLFADCQQIIKKMYLLPQLNLSLAHIEKSFLFLKHKIKLHSKTNRGIGLEIPSYELIKYAAVKRYGNLRTFKSTHRPSLLHYSELDIMRIYNRELLSVAKYYRLVNNFSNLGRLFYLAESSFLKTIANKKRSTVKRTGKRLRKHNQGLLTVKDNQVAGRTEFLSFIRLKDVRYLNLK
;
A
#
# COMPACT_ATOMS: atom_id res chain seq x y z
N MET A 1 -7.43 -10.80 2.31
CA MET A 1 -6.25 -10.20 1.61
C MET A 1 -5.53 -9.13 2.43
N ILE A 2 -6.21 -8.09 2.92
CA ILE A 2 -5.56 -6.97 3.65
C ILE A 2 -4.88 -7.43 4.96
N SER A 3 -5.45 -8.42 5.67
CA SER A 3 -4.87 -8.96 6.91
C SER A 3 -3.49 -9.60 6.72
N HIS A 4 -3.32 -10.49 5.73
CA HIS A 4 -2.03 -11.14 5.47
C HIS A 4 -0.94 -10.17 4.97
N HIS A 5 -1.31 -9.16 4.16
CA HIS A 5 -0.39 -8.10 3.73
C HIS A 5 0.11 -7.30 4.94
N TYR A 6 -0.83 -6.88 5.79
CA TYR A 6 -0.53 -6.15 7.02
C TYR A 6 0.38 -6.97 7.94
N ASN A 7 0.10 -8.26 8.10
CA ASN A 7 0.91 -9.16 8.91
C ASN A 7 2.35 -9.28 8.37
N ALA A 8 2.55 -9.41 7.05
CA ALA A 8 3.89 -9.48 6.47
C ALA A 8 4.72 -8.22 6.80
N LEU A 9 4.15 -7.03 6.62
CA LEU A 9 4.84 -5.77 6.95
C LEU A 9 5.06 -5.60 8.45
N LYS A 10 4.10 -6.02 9.29
CA LYS A 10 4.23 -6.01 10.75
C LYS A 10 5.35 -6.94 11.21
N THR A 11 5.46 -8.13 10.62
CA THR A 11 6.54 -9.08 10.88
C THR A 11 7.89 -8.47 10.52
N ILE A 12 8.04 -7.86 9.34
CA ILE A 12 9.29 -7.18 8.97
C ILE A 12 9.64 -6.10 9.99
N LYS A 13 8.70 -5.22 10.33
CA LYS A 13 8.93 -4.14 11.31
C LYS A 13 9.36 -4.66 12.69
N LYS A 14 8.85 -5.83 13.09
CA LYS A 14 9.18 -6.47 14.38
C LYS A 14 10.51 -7.22 14.36
N GLU A 15 10.72 -8.06 13.35
CA GLU A 15 11.78 -9.07 13.34
C GLU A 15 13.08 -8.58 12.69
N PHE A 16 13.02 -7.55 11.85
CA PHE A 16 14.19 -7.07 11.10
C PHE A 16 15.01 -6.02 11.86
N LYS A 17 14.74 -5.80 13.15
CA LYS A 17 15.45 -4.81 13.98
C LYS A 17 16.96 -5.08 14.11
N HIS A 18 17.36 -6.36 14.09
CA HIS A 18 18.75 -6.80 14.24
C HIS A 18 19.31 -7.44 12.96
N VAL A 19 18.56 -7.36 11.85
CA VAL A 19 19.01 -7.87 10.56
C VAL A 19 20.09 -6.95 10.01
N THR A 20 21.17 -7.51 9.50
CA THR A 20 22.29 -6.77 8.88
C THR A 20 22.28 -6.88 7.36
N TRP A 21 21.86 -8.02 6.82
CA TRP A 21 21.75 -8.26 5.38
C TRP A 21 20.35 -8.73 5.02
N TYR A 22 19.86 -8.39 3.83
CA TYR A 22 18.63 -8.96 3.32
C TYR A 22 18.82 -9.53 1.91
N ILE A 23 18.05 -10.58 1.64
CA ILE A 23 17.84 -11.10 0.29
C ILE A 23 16.40 -10.76 -0.09
N LYS A 24 16.20 -10.00 -1.17
CA LYS A 24 14.88 -9.75 -1.73
C LYS A 24 14.68 -10.61 -2.97
N GLY A 25 13.59 -11.36 -2.98
CA GLY A 25 13.09 -12.10 -4.13
C GLY A 25 11.77 -11.53 -4.65
N GLU A 26 11.65 -11.39 -5.97
CA GLU A 26 10.43 -10.93 -6.63
C GLU A 26 10.25 -11.67 -7.96
N ILE A 27 9.13 -12.39 -8.10
CA ILE A 27 8.77 -13.03 -9.37
C ILE A 27 8.30 -11.96 -10.33
N ILE A 28 9.03 -11.78 -11.43
CA ILE A 28 8.59 -10.96 -12.55
C ILE A 28 7.59 -11.80 -13.34
N SER A 29 6.31 -11.43 -13.27
CA SER A 29 5.36 -11.92 -14.26
C SER A 29 5.70 -11.26 -15.59
N PRO A 30 5.95 -12.00 -16.69
CA PRO A 30 6.12 -11.38 -17.99
C PRO A 30 4.88 -10.54 -18.29
N GLN A 31 5.09 -9.28 -18.67
CA GLN A 31 4.07 -8.23 -18.75
C GLN A 31 2.99 -8.44 -19.83
N LYS A 32 2.78 -9.67 -20.32
CA LYS A 32 1.87 -9.97 -21.44
C LYS A 32 0.87 -11.11 -21.20
N GLN A 33 0.80 -11.72 -20.02
CA GLN A 33 -0.28 -12.67 -19.74
C GLN A 33 -1.24 -12.14 -18.67
N PRO A 34 -2.56 -12.24 -18.91
CA PRO A 34 -3.55 -11.77 -17.97
C PRO A 34 -3.40 -12.53 -16.66
N ASN A 35 -3.81 -11.86 -15.60
CA ASN A 35 -3.92 -12.28 -14.21
C ASN A 35 -4.82 -13.53 -14.05
N SER A 36 -4.51 -14.64 -14.72
CA SER A 36 -5.28 -15.87 -14.65
C SER A 36 -5.12 -16.44 -13.25
N ARG A 37 -6.23 -16.90 -12.66
CA ARG A 37 -6.24 -17.58 -11.36
C ARG A 37 -5.26 -18.75 -11.34
N PHE A 38 -5.09 -19.41 -12.49
CA PHE A 38 -4.13 -20.49 -12.72
C PHE A 38 -2.68 -20.07 -12.49
N ASN A 39 -2.23 -18.94 -13.04
CA ASN A 39 -0.86 -18.45 -12.82
C ASN A 39 -0.56 -18.19 -11.34
N ARG A 40 -1.56 -17.72 -10.57
CA ARG A 40 -1.40 -17.51 -9.12
C ARG A 40 -1.25 -18.82 -8.36
N ILE A 41 -2.10 -19.81 -8.66
CA ILE A 41 -2.04 -21.14 -8.03
C ILE A 41 -0.71 -21.81 -8.36
N LEU A 42 -0.26 -21.68 -9.61
CA LEU A 42 0.99 -22.24 -10.09
C LEU A 42 2.19 -21.63 -9.35
N ILE A 43 2.24 -20.30 -9.23
CA ILE A 43 3.27 -19.59 -8.46
C ILE A 43 3.28 -20.01 -6.99
N ASP A 44 2.11 -20.07 -6.35
CA ASP A 44 2.01 -20.48 -4.94
C ASP A 44 2.41 -21.95 -4.74
N SER A 45 2.10 -22.83 -5.70
CA SER A 45 2.54 -24.23 -5.71
C SER A 45 4.07 -24.34 -5.78
N TYR A 46 4.71 -23.61 -6.69
CA TYR A 46 6.17 -23.62 -6.80
C TYR A 46 6.84 -23.08 -5.54
N LEU A 47 6.40 -21.90 -5.08
CA LEU A 47 6.98 -21.28 -3.90
C LEU A 47 6.75 -22.09 -2.62
N LYS A 48 5.80 -23.03 -2.59
CA LYS A 48 5.59 -23.93 -1.45
C LYS A 48 6.83 -24.76 -1.10
N ARG A 49 7.57 -25.25 -2.11
CA ARG A 49 8.83 -26.00 -1.88
C ARG A 49 9.91 -25.09 -1.31
N PHE A 50 10.03 -23.87 -1.85
CA PHE A 50 10.95 -22.86 -1.35
C PHE A 50 10.60 -22.45 0.09
N ASP A 51 9.32 -22.22 0.38
CA ASP A 51 8.82 -21.91 1.72
C ASP A 51 9.18 -23.01 2.72
N HIS A 52 9.00 -24.27 2.36
CA HIS A 52 9.33 -25.39 3.23
C HIS A 52 10.83 -25.42 3.55
N HIS A 53 11.67 -25.21 2.53
CA HIS A 53 13.12 -25.13 2.72
C HIS A 53 13.49 -23.96 3.65
N MET A 54 12.95 -22.77 3.40
CA MET A 54 13.21 -21.59 4.22
C MET A 54 12.73 -21.76 5.67
N LYS A 55 11.57 -22.38 5.89
CA LYS A 55 11.08 -22.70 7.25
C LYS A 55 12.05 -23.60 8.00
N ARG A 56 12.62 -24.63 7.36
CA ARG A 56 13.63 -25.50 7.99
C ARG A 56 14.89 -24.74 8.37
N ILE A 57 15.34 -23.80 7.54
CA ILE A 57 16.48 -22.93 7.85
C ILE A 57 16.16 -22.03 9.05
N VAL A 58 15.01 -21.34 9.05
CA VAL A 58 14.61 -20.41 10.12
C VAL A 58 14.48 -21.11 11.47
N VAL A 59 14.03 -22.38 11.50
CA VAL A 59 13.96 -23.18 12.73
C VAL A 59 15.36 -23.50 13.28
N ARG A 60 16.31 -23.82 12.40
CA ARG A 60 17.68 -24.17 12.77
C ARG A 60 18.53 -22.95 13.14
N ASP A 61 18.27 -21.81 12.53
CA ASP A 61 19.06 -20.60 12.67
C ASP A 61 18.16 -19.40 12.94
N LYS A 62 18.03 -19.04 14.22
CA LYS A 62 17.21 -17.91 14.69
C LYS A 62 17.68 -16.56 14.14
N CYS A 63 18.91 -16.46 13.63
CA CYS A 63 19.43 -15.24 13.00
C CYS A 63 18.93 -15.06 11.57
N ILE A 64 18.20 -16.03 11.01
CA ILE A 64 17.54 -15.91 9.71
C ILE A 64 16.05 -15.70 9.92
N LYS A 65 15.50 -14.68 9.27
CA LYS A 65 14.07 -14.32 9.26
C LYS A 65 13.54 -14.44 7.85
N TYR A 66 12.33 -14.95 7.69
CA TYR A 66 11.73 -15.13 6.37
C TYR A 66 10.31 -14.59 6.34
N VAL A 67 10.04 -13.70 5.39
CA VAL A 67 8.71 -13.16 5.15
C VAL A 67 8.40 -13.26 3.66
N ARG A 68 7.33 -13.99 3.32
CA ARG A 68 6.79 -14.05 1.96
C ARG A 68 5.38 -13.50 1.92
N TYR A 69 5.07 -12.80 0.84
CA TYR A 69 3.70 -12.48 0.48
C TYR A 69 3.52 -12.61 -1.04
N ARG A 70 2.77 -13.62 -1.46
CA ARG A 70 2.53 -13.95 -2.86
C ARG A 70 3.84 -14.14 -3.62
N THR A 71 4.13 -13.26 -4.56
CA THR A 71 5.26 -13.28 -5.51
C THR A 71 6.51 -12.60 -4.97
N GLU A 72 6.41 -11.90 -3.85
CA GLU A 72 7.52 -11.19 -3.22
C GLU A 72 7.91 -11.88 -1.90
N PHE A 73 9.21 -11.99 -1.63
CA PHE A 73 9.71 -12.43 -0.34
C PHE A 73 10.98 -11.68 0.06
N VAL A 74 11.24 -11.66 1.36
CA VAL A 74 12.43 -11.08 1.95
C VAL A 74 12.98 -12.04 3.00
N ILE A 75 14.27 -12.29 2.92
CA ILE A 75 15.02 -13.05 3.92
C ILE A 75 15.92 -12.05 4.65
N GLY A 76 15.71 -11.88 5.95
CA GLY A 76 16.58 -11.10 6.82
C GLY A 76 17.66 -11.99 7.43
N ILE A 77 18.90 -11.55 7.42
CA ILE A 77 20.05 -12.29 7.95
C ILE A 77 20.76 -11.39 8.96
N GLN A 78 20.84 -11.85 10.20
CA GLN A 78 21.69 -11.27 11.23
C GLN A 78 23.05 -11.99 11.22
N GLY A 79 24.11 -11.23 10.92
CA GLY A 79 25.48 -11.75 10.94
C GLY A 79 26.39 -11.18 9.84
N PRO A 80 27.55 -11.82 9.62
CA PRO A 80 28.56 -11.32 8.69
C PRO A 80 28.19 -11.56 7.22
N LYS A 81 28.78 -10.77 6.33
CA LYS A 81 28.59 -10.86 4.86
C LYS A 81 28.82 -12.27 4.31
N LYS A 82 29.78 -13.03 4.86
CA LYS A 82 30.07 -14.41 4.47
C LYS A 82 28.85 -15.33 4.63
N LYS A 83 28.14 -15.21 5.75
CA LYS A 83 26.89 -15.96 6.02
C LYS A 83 25.81 -15.59 5.00
N ALA A 84 25.67 -14.29 4.71
CA ALA A 84 24.67 -13.81 3.77
C ALA A 84 24.94 -14.26 2.33
N LYS A 85 26.21 -14.22 1.89
CA LYS A 85 26.63 -14.74 0.57
C LYS A 85 26.37 -16.24 0.43
N LYS A 86 26.66 -17.03 1.47
CA LYS A 86 26.39 -18.48 1.47
C LYS A 86 24.90 -18.76 1.27
N LEU A 87 24.04 -18.15 2.10
CA LEU A 87 22.59 -18.33 1.98
C LEU A 87 22.04 -17.84 0.63
N PHE A 88 22.61 -16.76 0.08
CA PHE A 88 22.23 -16.25 -1.24
C PHE A 88 22.55 -17.25 -2.34
N ALA A 89 23.74 -17.85 -2.33
CA ALA A 89 24.12 -18.91 -3.27
C ALA A 89 23.21 -20.15 -3.15
N ASP A 90 22.91 -20.57 -1.91
CA ASP A 90 21.99 -21.69 -1.65
C ASP A 90 20.59 -21.40 -2.23
N CYS A 91 20.08 -20.18 -2.03
CA CYS A 91 18.81 -19.75 -2.62
C CYS A 91 18.85 -19.79 -4.15
N GLN A 92 19.92 -19.26 -4.77
CA GLN A 92 20.08 -19.29 -6.23
C GLN A 92 20.09 -20.72 -6.77
N GLN A 93 20.76 -21.65 -6.09
CA GLN A 93 20.82 -23.04 -6.51
C GLN A 93 19.44 -23.72 -6.42
N ILE A 94 18.69 -23.47 -5.35
CA ILE A 94 17.33 -24.00 -5.18
C ILE A 94 16.41 -23.47 -6.28
N ILE A 95 16.48 -22.16 -6.54
CA ILE A 95 15.70 -21.52 -7.60
C ILE A 95 16.06 -22.09 -8.97
N LYS A 96 17.36 -22.29 -9.26
CA LYS A 96 17.82 -22.88 -10.54
C LYS A 96 17.30 -24.30 -10.74
N LYS A 97 17.17 -25.09 -9.68
CA LYS A 97 16.56 -26.44 -9.71
C LYS A 97 15.04 -26.41 -9.91
N MET A 98 14.41 -25.25 -9.76
CA MET A 98 12.98 -25.05 -9.98
C MET A 98 12.77 -24.52 -11.41
N TYR A 99 12.91 -25.42 -12.38
CA TYR A 99 12.90 -25.16 -13.84
C TYR A 99 11.67 -24.40 -14.39
N LEU A 100 10.63 -24.19 -13.58
CA LEU A 100 9.32 -23.69 -14.02
C LEU A 100 8.94 -22.33 -13.38
N LEU A 101 9.86 -21.67 -12.68
CA LEU A 101 9.59 -20.33 -12.13
C LEU A 101 9.69 -19.27 -13.25
N PRO A 102 8.73 -18.32 -13.36
CA PRO A 102 8.93 -17.09 -14.13
C PRO A 102 10.17 -16.37 -13.60
N GLN A 103 10.81 -15.53 -14.43
CA GLN A 103 12.04 -14.79 -14.09
C GLN A 103 11.99 -14.25 -12.65
N LEU A 104 12.65 -14.94 -11.72
CA LEU A 104 12.71 -14.58 -10.31
C LEU A 104 13.94 -13.71 -10.12
N ASN A 105 13.70 -12.43 -9.80
CA ASN A 105 14.78 -11.53 -9.45
C ASN A 105 15.16 -11.73 -7.98
N LEU A 106 16.42 -12.09 -7.75
CA LEU A 106 17.00 -12.21 -6.42
C LEU A 106 18.10 -11.16 -6.26
N SER A 107 18.09 -10.44 -5.15
CA SER A 107 19.08 -9.40 -4.85
C SER A 107 19.54 -9.49 -3.40
N LEU A 108 20.85 -9.32 -3.16
CA LEU A 108 21.48 -9.29 -1.85
C LEU A 108 22.02 -7.89 -1.57
N ALA A 109 21.67 -7.33 -0.41
CA ALA A 109 22.18 -6.02 0.01
C ALA A 109 22.24 -5.89 1.53
N HIS A 110 22.99 -4.89 1.98
CA HIS A 110 23.07 -4.50 3.39
C HIS A 110 21.78 -3.75 3.79
N ILE A 111 21.32 -3.93 5.02
CA ILE A 111 20.04 -3.38 5.54
C ILE A 111 19.97 -1.85 5.51
N GLU A 112 21.12 -1.17 5.49
CA GLU A 112 21.20 0.28 5.32
C GLU A 112 20.67 0.75 3.97
N LYS A 113 20.78 -0.10 2.93
CA LYS A 113 20.15 0.18 1.64
C LYS A 113 18.66 -0.08 1.74
N SER A 114 17.87 0.93 1.41
CA SER A 114 16.41 0.77 1.37
C SER A 114 15.99 -0.15 0.23
N PHE A 115 14.91 -0.90 0.42
CA PHE A 115 14.31 -1.73 -0.62
C PHE A 115 12.79 -1.58 -0.67
N LEU A 116 12.20 -1.98 -1.79
CA LEU A 116 10.75 -2.03 -1.95
C LEU A 116 10.24 -3.42 -1.60
N PHE A 117 9.18 -3.49 -0.80
CA PHE A 117 8.43 -4.71 -0.55
C PHE A 117 6.94 -4.36 -0.44
N LEU A 118 6.09 -5.00 -1.23
CA LEU A 118 4.65 -4.75 -1.25
C LEU A 118 4.29 -3.26 -1.45
N LYS A 119 5.04 -2.58 -2.33
CA LYS A 119 4.92 -1.13 -2.60
C LYS A 119 5.22 -0.21 -1.41
N HIS A 120 5.91 -0.73 -0.40
CA HIS A 120 6.43 0.04 0.72
C HIS A 120 7.94 0.12 0.58
N LYS A 121 8.49 1.32 0.77
CA LYS A 121 9.94 1.52 0.92
C LYS A 121 10.30 1.18 2.35
N ILE A 122 11.09 0.14 2.53
CA ILE A 122 11.61 -0.32 3.81
C ILE A 122 13.02 0.26 3.97
N LYS A 123 13.29 0.92 5.09
CA LYS A 123 14.59 1.51 5.41
C LYS A 123 14.85 1.51 6.91
N LEU A 124 16.11 1.63 7.32
CA LEU A 124 16.44 1.90 8.71
C LEU A 124 15.93 3.29 9.13
N HIS A 125 15.40 3.38 10.34
CA HIS A 125 14.96 4.63 10.92
C HIS A 125 16.17 5.42 11.44
N SER A 126 16.44 6.56 10.80
CA SER A 126 17.62 7.40 11.08
C SER A 126 17.69 7.93 12.52
N LYS A 127 16.54 8.12 13.19
CA LYS A 127 16.51 8.78 14.52
C LYS A 127 16.68 7.85 15.72
N THR A 128 16.48 6.54 15.57
CA THR A 128 16.43 5.60 16.73
C THR A 128 17.39 4.43 16.61
N ASN A 129 18.35 4.51 15.69
CA ASN A 129 19.46 3.58 15.41
C ASN A 129 19.21 2.06 15.38
N ARG A 130 17.97 1.54 15.56
CA ARG A 130 17.66 0.09 15.55
C ARG A 130 16.23 -0.27 15.09
N GLY A 131 15.52 0.66 14.46
CA GLY A 131 14.11 0.47 14.03
C GLY A 131 13.95 0.39 12.52
N ILE A 132 13.00 -0.41 12.03
CA ILE A 132 12.62 -0.45 10.62
C ILE A 132 11.50 0.58 10.36
N GLY A 133 11.77 1.50 9.45
CA GLY A 133 10.81 2.46 8.92
C GLY A 133 10.15 1.95 7.64
N LEU A 134 8.85 2.23 7.51
CA LEU A 134 8.06 1.96 6.31
C LEU A 134 7.62 3.29 5.72
N GLU A 135 7.86 3.49 4.43
CA GLU A 135 7.47 4.70 3.73
C GLU A 135 6.70 4.39 2.45
N ILE A 136 5.76 5.27 2.10
CA ILE A 136 5.14 5.26 0.79
C ILE A 136 6.10 5.92 -0.21
N PRO A 137 6.51 5.23 -1.29
CA PRO A 137 7.24 5.87 -2.38
C PRO A 137 6.35 6.94 -3.06
N SER A 138 6.90 8.13 -3.31
CA SER A 138 6.12 9.25 -3.87
C SER A 138 5.43 8.92 -5.19
N TYR A 139 6.07 8.12 -6.04
CA TYR A 139 5.52 7.71 -7.33
C TYR A 139 4.28 6.80 -7.20
N GLU A 140 4.13 6.02 -6.11
CA GLU A 140 2.95 5.17 -5.89
C GLU A 140 1.70 6.04 -5.65
N LEU A 141 1.83 7.13 -4.88
CA LEU A 141 0.72 8.06 -4.66
C LEU A 141 0.38 8.87 -5.91
N ILE A 142 1.38 9.27 -6.69
CA ILE A 142 1.17 9.94 -7.98
C ILE A 142 0.41 9.01 -8.94
N LYS A 143 0.85 7.75 -9.06
CA LYS A 143 0.19 6.72 -9.86
C LYS A 143 -1.23 6.48 -9.38
N TYR A 144 -1.45 6.38 -8.07
CA TYR A 144 -2.77 6.20 -7.48
C TYR A 144 -3.72 7.36 -7.83
N ALA A 145 -3.27 8.61 -7.66
CA ALA A 145 -4.05 9.80 -7.97
C ALA A 145 -4.44 9.86 -9.46
N ALA A 146 -3.52 9.49 -10.36
CA ALA A 146 -3.76 9.44 -11.79
C ALA A 146 -4.78 8.35 -12.15
N VAL A 147 -4.61 7.12 -11.63
CA VAL A 147 -5.54 6.00 -11.87
C VAL A 147 -6.95 6.32 -11.36
N LYS A 148 -7.05 6.98 -10.19
CA LYS A 148 -8.34 7.44 -9.63
C LYS A 148 -8.89 8.71 -10.25
N ARG A 149 -8.15 9.34 -11.18
CA ARG A 149 -8.52 10.58 -11.87
C ARG A 149 -8.77 11.75 -10.91
N TYR A 150 -8.05 11.79 -9.79
CA TYR A 150 -8.07 12.95 -8.87
C TYR A 150 -7.32 14.15 -9.43
N GLY A 151 -6.39 13.89 -10.36
CA GLY A 151 -5.51 14.88 -10.98
C GLY A 151 -4.05 14.50 -10.79
N ASN A 152 -3.18 15.50 -10.86
CA ASN A 152 -1.74 15.31 -10.73
C ASN A 152 -1.26 15.73 -9.34
N LEU A 153 -0.80 14.75 -8.55
CA LEU A 153 -0.32 14.98 -7.19
C LEU A 153 1.03 15.73 -7.14
N ARG A 154 1.87 15.60 -8.17
CA ARG A 154 3.19 16.27 -8.25
C ARG A 154 3.01 17.77 -8.42
N THR A 155 2.15 18.19 -9.34
CA THR A 155 1.82 19.61 -9.59
C THR A 155 0.68 20.13 -8.72
N PHE A 156 0.07 19.25 -7.92
CA PHE A 156 -1.09 19.53 -7.08
C PHE A 156 -2.30 20.10 -7.83
N LYS A 157 -2.43 19.77 -9.12
CA LYS A 157 -3.55 20.17 -9.97
C LYS A 157 -4.66 19.12 -9.90
N SER A 158 -5.75 19.43 -9.21
CA SER A 158 -6.94 18.58 -9.13
C SER A 158 -7.81 18.66 -10.39
N THR A 159 -8.45 17.55 -10.75
CA THR A 159 -9.36 17.45 -11.90
C THR A 159 -10.73 16.97 -11.45
N HIS A 160 -11.81 17.44 -12.09
CA HIS A 160 -13.12 16.83 -11.90
C HIS A 160 -13.17 15.45 -12.56
N ARG A 161 -14.12 14.59 -12.16
CA ARG A 161 -14.32 13.25 -12.72
C ARG A 161 -15.64 13.20 -13.52
N PRO A 162 -15.62 13.50 -14.84
CA PRO A 162 -16.83 13.46 -15.67
C PRO A 162 -17.56 12.11 -15.62
N SER A 163 -16.81 11.02 -15.49
CA SER A 163 -17.34 9.66 -15.42
C SER A 163 -18.16 9.36 -14.17
N LEU A 164 -18.32 10.32 -13.25
CA LEU A 164 -19.15 10.16 -12.05
C LEU A 164 -20.40 11.04 -12.06
N LEU A 165 -20.61 11.87 -13.10
CA LEU A 165 -21.66 12.88 -13.09
C LEU A 165 -23.08 12.29 -13.12
N HIS A 166 -23.24 11.05 -13.59
CA HIS A 166 -24.51 10.32 -13.60
C HIS A 166 -24.92 9.78 -12.23
N TYR A 167 -23.99 9.62 -11.28
CA TYR A 167 -24.30 9.19 -9.92
C TYR A 167 -24.88 10.32 -9.06
N SER A 168 -25.59 9.97 -7.98
CA SER A 168 -26.06 10.93 -6.98
C SER A 168 -24.87 11.59 -6.25
N GLU A 169 -25.06 12.79 -5.66
CA GLU A 169 -23.98 13.42 -4.88
C GLU A 169 -23.50 12.54 -3.72
N LEU A 170 -24.42 11.80 -3.11
CA LEU A 170 -24.16 10.86 -2.03
C LEU A 170 -23.29 9.70 -2.53
N ASP A 171 -23.63 9.09 -3.66
CA ASP A 171 -22.86 7.99 -4.24
C ASP A 171 -21.47 8.43 -4.70
N ILE A 172 -21.37 9.63 -5.28
CA ILE A 172 -20.06 10.22 -5.62
C ILE A 172 -19.20 10.31 -4.35
N MET A 173 -19.76 10.81 -3.24
CA MET A 173 -19.03 10.89 -1.99
C MET A 173 -18.67 9.51 -1.42
N ARG A 174 -19.59 8.53 -1.47
CA ARG A 174 -19.32 7.14 -1.07
C ARG A 174 -18.17 6.53 -1.88
N ILE A 175 -18.10 6.79 -3.18
CA ILE A 175 -17.01 6.34 -4.06
C ILE A 175 -15.66 6.92 -3.60
N TYR A 176 -15.56 8.25 -3.44
CA TYR A 176 -14.34 8.91 -2.98
C TYR A 176 -13.92 8.40 -1.59
N ASN A 177 -14.86 8.34 -0.64
CA ASN A 177 -14.58 7.86 0.72
C ASN A 177 -14.08 6.42 0.73
N ARG A 178 -14.71 5.51 -0.02
CA ARG A 178 -14.28 4.11 -0.14
C ARG A 178 -12.86 4.01 -0.70
N GLU A 179 -12.55 4.80 -1.73
CA GLU A 179 -11.22 4.83 -2.35
C GLU A 179 -10.15 5.37 -1.39
N LEU A 180 -10.44 6.44 -0.65
CA LEU A 180 -9.55 7.03 0.36
C LEU A 180 -9.34 6.11 1.57
N LEU A 181 -10.41 5.47 2.05
CA LEU A 181 -10.36 4.46 3.10
C LEU A 181 -9.46 3.28 2.69
N SER A 182 -9.64 2.78 1.46
CA SER A 182 -8.86 1.65 0.96
C SER A 182 -7.36 1.96 0.94
N VAL A 183 -6.96 3.12 0.42
CA VAL A 183 -5.52 3.48 0.34
C VAL A 183 -4.93 3.77 1.73
N ALA A 184 -5.69 4.40 2.62
CA ALA A 184 -5.24 4.67 3.98
C ALA A 184 -5.11 3.38 4.81
N LYS A 185 -6.03 2.41 4.64
CA LYS A 185 -5.93 1.09 5.28
C LYS A 185 -4.73 0.28 4.76
N TYR A 186 -4.44 0.38 3.47
CA TYR A 186 -3.28 -0.27 2.85
C TYR A 186 -1.96 0.25 3.41
N TYR A 187 -1.81 1.58 3.50
CA TYR A 187 -0.59 2.23 3.98
C TYR A 187 -0.60 2.56 5.48
N ARG A 188 -1.40 1.87 6.31
CA ARG A 188 -1.58 2.25 7.73
C ARG A 188 -0.33 2.18 8.60
N LEU A 189 0.67 1.38 8.19
CA LEU A 189 1.90 1.12 8.96
C LEU A 189 3.04 2.11 8.69
N VAL A 190 2.85 3.04 7.75
CA VAL A 190 3.91 3.93 7.28
C VAL A 190 4.21 5.07 8.24
N ASN A 191 5.48 5.47 8.27
CA ASN A 191 5.99 6.58 9.06
C ASN A 191 5.73 7.93 8.37
N ASN A 192 5.76 7.98 7.03
CA ASN A 192 5.54 9.21 6.26
C ASN A 192 4.06 9.49 5.95
N PHE A 193 3.20 9.38 6.98
CA PHE A 193 1.75 9.50 6.83
C PHE A 193 1.29 10.88 6.29
N SER A 194 2.11 11.93 6.45
CA SER A 194 1.89 13.25 5.88
C SER A 194 1.71 13.23 4.35
N ASN A 195 2.38 12.31 3.65
CA ASN A 195 2.24 12.15 2.20
C ASN A 195 0.83 11.70 1.78
N LEU A 196 0.14 10.91 2.61
CA LEU A 196 -1.28 10.59 2.38
C LEU A 196 -2.15 11.83 2.53
N GLY A 197 -1.77 12.79 3.39
CA GLY A 197 -2.53 14.02 3.59
C GLY A 197 -2.65 14.83 2.30
N ARG A 198 -1.55 14.91 1.54
CA ARG A 198 -1.54 15.56 0.21
C ARG A 198 -2.50 14.87 -0.76
N LEU A 199 -2.57 13.54 -0.76
CA LEU A 199 -3.51 12.78 -1.60
C LEU A 199 -4.96 13.05 -1.19
N PHE A 200 -5.26 13.05 0.10
CA PHE A 200 -6.60 13.33 0.63
C PHE A 200 -7.08 14.73 0.22
N TYR A 201 -6.21 15.74 0.34
CA TYR A 201 -6.54 17.10 -0.07
C TYR A 201 -6.77 17.22 -1.58
N LEU A 202 -5.94 16.55 -2.40
CA LEU A 202 -6.12 16.51 -3.85
C LEU A 202 -7.47 15.88 -4.21
N ALA A 203 -7.83 14.78 -3.54
CA ALA A 203 -9.09 14.09 -3.73
C ALA A 203 -10.30 14.93 -3.28
N GLU A 204 -10.20 15.64 -2.16
CA GLU A 204 -11.23 16.58 -1.69
C GLU A 204 -11.45 17.70 -2.72
N SER A 205 -10.36 18.28 -3.24
CA SER A 205 -10.42 19.31 -4.27
C SER A 205 -11.04 18.78 -5.57
N SER A 206 -10.70 17.55 -5.97
CA SER A 206 -11.28 16.85 -7.13
C SER A 206 -12.78 16.58 -6.94
N PHE A 207 -13.18 16.17 -5.75
CA PHE A 207 -14.59 15.94 -5.39
C PHE A 207 -15.40 17.24 -5.51
N LEU A 208 -14.92 18.33 -4.91
CA LEU A 208 -15.59 19.64 -5.02
C LEU A 208 -15.76 20.10 -6.47
N LYS A 209 -14.73 19.94 -7.31
CA LYS A 209 -14.82 20.24 -8.74
C LYS A 209 -15.83 19.35 -9.47
N THR A 210 -15.95 18.09 -9.08
CA THR A 210 -16.92 17.14 -9.66
C THR A 210 -18.35 17.52 -9.31
N ILE A 211 -18.63 17.84 -8.04
CA ILE A 211 -19.95 18.29 -7.60
C ILE A 211 -20.30 19.65 -8.21
N ALA A 212 -19.35 20.57 -8.28
CA ALA A 212 -19.53 21.88 -8.91
C ALA A 212 -19.94 21.73 -10.38
N ASN A 213 -19.28 20.85 -11.14
CA ASN A 213 -19.65 20.55 -12.52
C ASN A 213 -21.06 19.94 -12.61
N LYS A 214 -21.37 18.94 -11.78
CA LYS A 214 -22.70 18.30 -11.73
C LYS A 214 -23.84 19.31 -11.49
N LYS A 215 -23.60 20.30 -10.64
CA LYS A 215 -24.59 21.32 -10.27
C LYS A 215 -24.48 22.62 -11.07
N ARG A 216 -23.65 22.65 -12.13
CA ARG A 216 -23.38 23.85 -12.93
C ARG A 216 -23.07 25.07 -12.05
N SER A 217 -22.23 24.85 -11.04
CA SER A 217 -21.88 25.83 -10.01
C SER A 217 -20.37 26.02 -9.93
N THR A 218 -19.94 26.96 -9.10
CA THR A 218 -18.51 27.16 -8.81
C THR A 218 -18.07 26.30 -7.63
N VAL A 219 -16.78 25.98 -7.58
CA VAL A 219 -16.16 25.25 -6.46
C VAL A 219 -16.41 25.97 -5.12
N LYS A 220 -16.31 27.31 -5.11
CA LYS A 220 -16.55 28.14 -3.92
C LYS A 220 -17.99 28.03 -3.41
N ARG A 221 -18.99 28.16 -4.30
CA ARG A 221 -20.42 28.02 -3.95
C ARG A 221 -20.72 26.61 -3.44
N THR A 222 -20.18 25.59 -4.13
CA THR A 222 -20.34 24.18 -3.76
C THR A 222 -19.74 23.88 -2.38
N GLY A 223 -18.52 24.35 -2.11
CA GLY A 223 -17.87 24.20 -0.81
C GLY A 223 -18.66 24.86 0.32
N LYS A 224 -19.14 26.10 0.12
CA LYS A 224 -19.99 26.80 1.11
C LYS A 224 -21.28 26.04 1.39
N ARG A 225 -21.89 25.42 0.38
CA ARG A 225 -23.10 24.60 0.52
C ARG A 225 -22.86 23.33 1.34
N LEU A 226 -21.77 22.62 1.08
CA LEU A 226 -21.48 21.32 1.71
C LEU A 226 -20.92 21.43 3.14
N ARG A 227 -20.34 22.58 3.53
CA ARG A 227 -19.71 22.78 4.86
C ARG A 227 -20.67 23.20 5.99
N LYS A 228 -21.98 23.23 5.75
CA LYS A 228 -22.95 23.92 6.62
C LYS A 228 -23.23 23.26 7.99
N HIS A 229 -22.82 22.02 8.26
CA HIS A 229 -23.37 21.27 9.40
C HIS A 229 -22.37 20.78 10.47
N ASN A 230 -21.05 20.79 10.25
CA ASN A 230 -20.09 20.41 11.30
C ASN A 230 -18.66 20.85 10.99
N GLN A 231 -18.11 21.80 11.76
CA GLN A 231 -16.66 22.08 11.89
C GLN A 231 -15.84 22.16 10.57
N GLY A 232 -16.45 22.60 9.47
CA GLY A 232 -15.81 22.69 8.14
C GLY A 232 -15.71 21.37 7.35
N LEU A 233 -16.33 20.28 7.78
CA LEU A 233 -16.42 19.04 7.00
C LEU A 233 -17.40 19.18 5.83
N LEU A 234 -17.07 18.58 4.70
CA LEU A 234 -18.00 18.43 3.58
C LEU A 234 -19.01 17.33 3.91
N THR A 235 -20.29 17.67 3.85
CA THR A 235 -21.40 16.76 4.15
C THR A 235 -22.41 16.74 3.00
N VAL A 236 -22.96 15.56 2.73
CA VAL A 236 -24.08 15.37 1.79
C VAL A 236 -25.19 14.66 2.55
N LYS A 237 -26.43 15.14 2.39
CA LYS A 237 -27.62 14.58 3.00
C LYS A 237 -27.94 13.21 2.41
N ASP A 238 -28.22 12.24 3.28
CA ASP A 238 -28.80 10.96 2.94
C ASP A 238 -30.30 11.01 3.28
N ASN A 239 -31.15 10.81 2.28
CA ASN A 239 -32.61 10.89 2.44
C ASN A 239 -33.24 9.49 2.60
N GLN A 240 -32.45 8.42 2.77
CA GLN A 240 -32.93 7.05 2.62
C GLN A 240 -33.30 6.30 3.92
N VAL A 241 -33.29 6.91 5.10
CA VAL A 241 -33.66 6.20 6.34
C VAL A 241 -34.85 6.86 7.04
N ALA A 242 -35.92 6.08 7.16
CA ALA A 242 -37.19 6.38 7.85
C ALA A 242 -37.07 7.43 8.98
N GLY A 243 -37.43 8.68 8.68
CA GLY A 243 -37.58 9.75 9.66
C GLY A 243 -36.29 10.36 10.23
N ARG A 244 -35.09 9.91 9.84
CA ARG A 244 -33.80 10.49 10.29
C ARG A 244 -32.96 10.93 9.10
N THR A 245 -32.73 12.24 8.97
CA THR A 245 -31.77 12.79 8.00
C THR A 245 -30.35 12.48 8.47
N GLU A 246 -29.75 11.41 7.95
CA GLU A 246 -28.33 11.14 8.18
C GLU A 246 -27.46 11.95 7.19
N PHE A 247 -26.27 12.36 7.65
CA PHE A 247 -25.31 13.07 6.81
C PHE A 247 -24.07 12.21 6.63
N LEU A 248 -23.73 11.89 5.39
CA LEU A 248 -22.42 11.31 5.10
C LEU A 248 -21.40 12.45 5.05
N SER A 249 -20.24 12.25 5.70
CA SER A 249 -19.14 13.21 5.69
C SER A 249 -18.02 12.76 4.76
N PHE A 250 -17.36 13.71 4.08
CA PHE A 250 -16.13 13.42 3.33
C PHE A 250 -15.01 13.08 4.31
N ILE A 251 -14.35 11.95 4.07
CA ILE A 251 -13.39 11.41 5.02
C ILE A 251 -12.09 12.22 5.04
N ARG A 252 -11.64 12.62 6.24
CA ARG A 252 -10.33 13.22 6.42
C ARG A 252 -9.35 12.17 6.92
N LEU A 253 -8.07 12.42 6.65
CA LEU A 253 -7.01 11.53 7.06
C LEU A 253 -6.96 11.32 8.59
N LYS A 254 -7.30 12.35 9.37
CA LYS A 254 -7.37 12.25 10.84
C LYS A 254 -8.45 11.29 11.32
N ASP A 255 -9.58 11.24 10.64
CA ASP A 255 -10.71 10.35 10.99
C ASP A 255 -10.30 8.87 10.77
N VAL A 256 -9.40 8.60 9.81
CA VAL A 256 -8.86 7.26 9.55
C VAL A 256 -7.78 6.84 10.55
N ARG A 257 -7.03 7.77 11.13
CA ARG A 257 -6.02 7.42 12.16
C ARG A 257 -6.68 6.77 13.38
N TYR A 258 -7.82 7.27 13.82
CA TYR A 258 -8.56 6.71 14.96
C TYR A 258 -9.09 5.30 14.69
N LEU A 259 -9.52 5.01 13.45
CA LEU A 259 -9.96 3.68 13.03
C LEU A 259 -8.83 2.64 12.95
N ASN A 260 -7.57 3.06 12.97
CA ASN A 260 -6.41 2.17 12.96
C ASN A 260 -5.80 1.93 14.36
N LEU A 261 -6.30 2.62 15.39
CA LEU A 261 -5.88 2.50 16.79
C LEU A 261 -6.80 1.60 17.63
N LYS A 262 -8.01 1.30 17.13
CA LYS A 262 -8.88 0.22 17.62
C LYS A 262 -8.63 -1.04 16.79
#